data_AF-A0A2H6EQP6-F1
#
_entry.id   AF-A0A2H6EQP6-F1
#
_cell.length_a   1.000
_cell.length_b   1.000
_cell.length_c   1.000
_cell.angle_alpha   90.00
_cell.angle_beta   90.00
_cell.angle_gamma   90.00
#
_symmetry.space_group_name_H-M   'P 1'
#
loop_
_entity.id
_entity.type
_entity.pdbx_description
1 polymer ?
#
loop_
_entity_poly.entity_id
_entity_poly.type
_entity_poly.pdbx_seq_one_letter_code
_entity_poly.pdbx_strand_id
1 'polypeptide(L)'
;MRDIKKYTWFILIISIFLLSSCEVLENNNYTINPLDSKIDFRIIESYPNYEKPSQPQIYLQLKTEKKYPCMNYEIITNYQIKNRIITLEIPGIEEPNICLTAFGPAAGSIKLGNLSGIYELKINNNNNFSDSYNLLINDSLIILDGKETADTKPLINFYWRHPKNSFAYTCNIFQADSSLCKKFIDTLKTVINITEFKFPDYAVVPYAALGPGNSYDINARYFYYESENEFDKIEEVMKVFKQNYFPNDEGVSLTVINWLNKKIESRLL
;
A
#
# COMPACT_ATOMS: atom_id res chain seq x y z
N MET A 1 -57.16 29.36 -42.44
CA MET A 1 -55.70 29.59 -42.40
C MET A 1 -55.49 30.97 -41.77
N ARG A 2 -54.84 31.08 -40.60
CA ARG A 2 -54.97 32.14 -39.55
C ARG A 2 -55.97 31.71 -38.48
N ASP A 3 -55.65 31.51 -37.21
CA ASP A 3 -54.51 32.00 -36.43
C ASP A 3 -53.98 30.93 -35.46
N ILE A 4 -52.99 30.17 -35.96
CA ILE A 4 -52.00 29.39 -35.18
C ILE A 4 -51.08 30.32 -34.35
N LYS A 5 -51.34 31.64 -34.35
CA LYS A 5 -50.50 32.68 -33.74
C LYS A 5 -50.76 32.94 -32.24
N LYS A 6 -51.76 32.31 -31.61
CA LYS A 6 -52.04 32.54 -30.17
C LYS A 6 -51.44 31.50 -29.22
N TYR A 7 -51.00 30.35 -29.72
CA TYR A 7 -50.31 29.33 -28.90
C TYR A 7 -48.79 29.34 -29.03
N THR A 8 -48.24 30.13 -29.95
CA THR A 8 -46.78 30.26 -30.13
C THR A 8 -46.13 31.22 -29.14
N TRP A 9 -46.90 32.08 -28.44
CA TRP A 9 -46.34 32.97 -27.42
C TRP A 9 -46.29 32.36 -26.01
N PHE A 10 -47.17 31.38 -25.72
CA PHE A 10 -47.19 30.69 -24.43
C PHE A 10 -46.13 29.59 -24.30
N ILE A 11 -45.60 29.06 -25.41
CA ILE A 11 -44.55 28.03 -25.40
C ILE A 11 -43.15 28.67 -25.26
N LEU A 12 -43.00 29.97 -25.55
CA LEU A 12 -41.70 30.65 -25.50
C LEU A 12 -41.31 31.12 -24.08
N ILE A 13 -42.28 31.26 -23.17
CA ILE A 13 -42.03 31.64 -21.76
C ILE A 13 -41.68 30.44 -20.88
N ILE A 14 -42.14 29.22 -21.24
CA ILE A 14 -41.84 27.99 -20.48
C ILE A 14 -40.47 27.40 -20.85
N SER A 15 -39.89 27.76 -22.01
CA SER A 15 -38.54 27.30 -22.38
C SER A 15 -37.38 28.10 -21.77
N ILE A 16 -37.65 29.27 -21.17
CA ILE A 16 -36.62 30.14 -20.56
C ILE A 16 -36.33 29.74 -19.09
N PHE A 17 -37.20 28.95 -18.45
CA PHE A 17 -37.02 28.50 -17.06
C PHE A 17 -36.32 27.14 -16.89
N LEU A 18 -35.86 26.51 -17.98
CA LEU A 18 -35.16 25.22 -17.93
C LEU A 18 -33.66 25.30 -18.27
N LEU A 19 -33.11 26.51 -18.40
CA LEU A 19 -31.68 26.76 -18.49
C LEU A 19 -31.19 27.62 -17.32
N SER A 20 -31.74 27.42 -16.11
CA SER A 20 -30.91 27.57 -14.92
C SER A 20 -30.07 26.30 -14.86
N SER A 21 -28.95 26.34 -15.56
CA SER A 21 -27.80 25.48 -15.28
C SER A 21 -27.72 25.27 -13.78
N CYS A 22 -27.77 24.02 -13.33
CA CYS A 22 -27.05 23.65 -12.12
C CYS A 22 -25.62 24.11 -12.35
N GLU A 23 -25.30 25.29 -11.84
CA GLU A 23 -23.95 25.59 -11.43
C GLU A 23 -23.66 24.53 -10.36
N VAL A 24 -23.08 23.40 -10.79
CA VAL A 24 -22.36 22.52 -9.89
C VAL A 24 -21.14 23.33 -9.47
N LEU A 25 -21.39 24.30 -8.59
CA LEU A 25 -20.39 24.83 -7.70
C LEU A 25 -20.13 23.71 -6.69
N GLU A 26 -19.35 22.70 -7.11
CA GLU A 26 -18.52 21.95 -6.16
C GLU A 26 -17.44 22.91 -5.64
N ASN A 27 -17.86 23.95 -4.90
CA ASN A 27 -17.02 24.53 -3.87
C ASN A 27 -17.11 23.58 -2.68
N ASN A 28 -16.49 22.41 -2.82
CA ASN A 28 -16.05 21.67 -1.65
C ASN A 28 -14.93 22.52 -1.05
N ASN A 29 -15.30 23.50 -0.23
CA ASN A 29 -14.36 24.27 0.58
C ASN A 29 -13.83 23.33 1.65
N TYR A 30 -12.94 22.43 1.25
CA TYR A 30 -12.17 21.62 2.17
C TYR A 30 -11.40 22.57 3.09
N THR A 31 -11.66 22.45 4.39
CA THR A 31 -10.96 23.26 5.37
C THR A 31 -9.62 22.57 5.62
N ILE A 32 -8.56 23.15 5.06
CA ILE A 32 -7.19 22.74 5.37
C ILE A 32 -6.83 23.34 6.72
N ASN A 33 -6.80 22.49 7.73
CA ASN A 33 -6.37 22.85 9.06
C ASN A 33 -4.83 22.90 9.13
N PRO A 34 -4.24 23.80 9.93
CA PRO A 34 -2.81 23.83 10.15
C PRO A 34 -2.29 22.49 10.67
N LEU A 35 -1.07 22.13 10.26
CA LEU A 35 -0.36 21.02 10.86
C LEU A 35 0.01 21.40 12.31
N ASP A 36 -0.54 20.67 13.28
CA ASP A 36 -0.41 20.97 14.71
C ASP A 36 0.20 19.81 15.51
N SER A 37 0.88 18.89 14.82
CA SER A 37 1.51 17.71 15.40
C SER A 37 2.70 17.26 14.58
N LYS A 38 3.63 16.57 15.24
CA LYS A 38 4.76 15.91 14.60
C LYS A 38 4.29 14.86 13.59
N ILE A 39 5.04 14.73 12.49
CA ILE A 39 4.81 13.75 11.44
C ILE A 39 5.75 12.56 11.61
N ASP A 40 5.17 11.40 11.88
CA ASP A 40 5.81 10.11 11.73
C ASP A 40 5.82 9.70 10.25
N PHE A 41 6.97 9.26 9.74
CA PHE A 41 7.07 8.85 8.35
C PHE A 41 7.96 7.63 8.12
N ARG A 42 7.75 6.97 6.97
CA ARG A 42 8.59 5.87 6.50
C ARG A 42 8.62 5.80 4.98
N ILE A 43 9.74 5.34 4.44
CA ILE A 43 9.86 4.93 3.04
C ILE A 43 9.75 3.41 2.98
N ILE A 44 8.83 2.91 2.18
CA ILE A 44 8.60 1.47 1.99
C ILE A 44 8.48 1.14 0.51
N GLU A 45 8.54 -0.14 0.21
CA GLU A 45 8.10 -0.68 -1.07
C GLU A 45 6.70 -1.30 -0.92
N SER A 46 5.80 -1.02 -1.85
CA SER A 46 4.39 -1.42 -1.79
C SER A 46 3.78 -1.51 -3.19
N TYR A 47 2.62 -2.16 -3.30
CA TYR A 47 1.90 -2.29 -4.58
C TYR A 47 0.91 -1.15 -4.80
N PRO A 48 0.73 -0.66 -6.05
CA PRO A 48 -0.28 0.34 -6.38
C PRO A 48 -1.71 -0.12 -6.21
N ASN A 49 -1.95 -1.42 -6.44
CA ASN A 49 -3.24 -2.05 -6.21
C ASN A 49 -2.99 -3.44 -5.63
N TYR A 50 -3.43 -3.66 -4.39
CA TYR A 50 -3.26 -4.93 -3.69
C TYR A 50 -4.12 -6.08 -4.26
N GLU A 51 -5.12 -5.77 -5.09
CA GLU A 51 -6.01 -6.76 -5.70
C GLU A 51 -5.47 -7.32 -7.02
N LYS A 52 -4.41 -6.71 -7.58
CA LYS A 52 -3.88 -7.06 -8.89
C LYS A 52 -2.37 -7.31 -8.83
N PRO A 53 -1.87 -8.31 -9.59
CA PRO A 53 -0.44 -8.47 -9.77
C PRO A 53 0.17 -7.21 -10.38
N SER A 54 1.23 -6.71 -9.76
CA SER A 54 1.94 -5.52 -10.22
C SER A 54 3.35 -5.49 -9.66
N GLN A 55 4.25 -4.77 -10.34
CA GLN A 55 5.56 -4.50 -9.78
C GLN A 55 5.42 -3.56 -8.58
N PRO A 56 6.15 -3.83 -7.49
CA PRO A 56 6.10 -2.96 -6.34
C PRO A 56 6.84 -1.64 -6.63
N GLN A 57 6.45 -0.59 -5.93
CA GLN A 57 6.96 0.76 -6.11
C GLN A 57 7.31 1.38 -4.77
N ILE A 58 8.09 2.45 -4.80
CA ILE A 58 8.50 3.18 -3.60
C ILE A 58 7.37 4.11 -3.16
N TYR A 59 7.05 4.07 -1.87
CA TYR A 59 6.06 4.91 -1.22
C TYR A 59 6.66 5.65 -0.03
N LEU A 60 6.27 6.91 0.14
CA LEU A 60 6.43 7.66 1.38
C LEU A 60 5.09 7.67 2.11
N GLN A 61 5.06 7.08 3.31
CA GLN A 61 3.89 7.07 4.17
C GLN A 61 4.09 8.01 5.34
N LEU A 62 3.04 8.76 5.67
CA LEU A 62 3.01 9.81 6.68
C LEU A 62 1.86 9.56 7.64
N LYS A 63 2.06 9.83 8.93
CA LYS A 63 1.02 9.86 9.96
C LYS A 63 1.32 10.96 10.97
N THR A 64 0.30 11.60 11.52
CA THR A 64 0.48 12.47 12.68
C THR A 64 0.61 11.67 13.97
N GLU A 65 1.36 12.18 14.95
CA GLU A 65 1.31 11.62 16.32
C GLU A 65 -0.05 11.89 16.99
N LYS A 66 -0.64 13.06 16.72
CA LYS A 66 -1.99 13.42 17.18
C LYS A 66 -3.04 12.51 16.56
N LYS A 67 -4.02 12.13 17.37
CA LYS A 67 -5.24 11.44 16.93
C LYS A 67 -6.38 12.44 16.76
N TYR A 68 -7.04 12.38 15.61
CA TYR A 68 -8.20 13.18 15.25
C TYR A 68 -9.50 12.39 15.50
N PRO A 69 -10.66 13.05 15.61
CA PRO A 69 -11.93 12.39 15.91
C PRO A 69 -12.41 11.39 14.84
N CYS A 70 -11.93 11.52 13.60
CA CYS A 70 -12.26 10.64 12.49
C CYS A 70 -10.99 9.97 11.94
N MET A 71 -11.09 8.70 11.56
CA MET A 71 -9.92 7.92 11.13
C MET A 71 -9.48 8.22 9.69
N ASN A 72 -10.28 9.01 8.97
CA ASN A 72 -10.07 9.40 7.58
C ASN A 72 -9.69 10.88 7.44
N TYR A 73 -9.07 11.48 8.46
CA TYR A 73 -8.32 12.74 8.29
C TYR A 73 -7.11 12.49 7.38
N GLU A 74 -6.84 13.41 6.45
CA GLU A 74 -5.78 13.26 5.46
C GLU A 74 -4.69 14.31 5.64
N ILE A 75 -3.44 13.89 5.55
CA ILE A 75 -2.30 14.81 5.44
C ILE A 75 -2.22 15.24 3.99
N ILE A 76 -2.47 16.52 3.72
CA ILE A 76 -2.37 17.06 2.37
C ILE A 76 -0.90 17.22 2.02
N THR A 77 -0.56 16.77 0.82
CA THR A 77 0.82 16.73 0.36
C THR A 77 0.95 17.16 -1.09
N ASN A 78 2.00 17.91 -1.37
CA ASN A 78 2.50 18.13 -2.72
C ASN A 78 3.94 17.64 -2.76
N TYR A 79 4.35 17.00 -3.85
CA TYR A 79 5.73 16.55 -3.95
C TYR A 79 6.31 16.75 -5.34
N GLN A 80 7.63 16.84 -5.39
CA GLN A 80 8.40 16.85 -6.62
C GLN A 80 9.70 16.08 -6.44
N ILE A 81 10.17 15.49 -7.54
CA ILE A 81 11.48 14.84 -7.59
C ILE A 81 12.29 15.52 -8.67
N LYS A 82 13.37 16.20 -8.29
CA LYS A 82 14.26 16.91 -9.21
C LYS A 82 15.69 16.81 -8.74
N ASN A 83 16.62 16.50 -9.65
CA ASN A 83 18.06 16.47 -9.37
C ASN A 83 18.44 15.66 -8.11
N ARG A 84 17.84 14.46 -7.93
CA ARG A 84 18.04 13.61 -6.74
C ARG A 84 17.54 14.20 -5.41
N ILE A 85 16.71 15.23 -5.46
CA ILE A 85 16.02 15.78 -4.29
C ILE A 85 14.53 15.45 -4.42
N ILE A 86 13.98 14.80 -3.39
CA ILE A 86 12.56 14.59 -3.19
C ILE A 86 12.10 15.69 -2.24
N THR A 87 11.30 16.63 -2.73
CA THR A 87 10.74 17.70 -1.89
C THR A 87 9.28 17.39 -1.65
N LEU A 88 8.92 17.24 -0.38
CA LEU A 88 7.56 17.08 0.13
C LEU A 88 7.14 18.37 0.82
N GLU A 89 6.09 19.00 0.32
CA GLU A 89 5.38 20.09 0.98
C GLU A 89 4.13 19.54 1.65
N ILE A 90 3.93 19.87 2.92
CA ILE A 90 2.75 19.53 3.71
C ILE A 90 1.98 20.82 4.00
N PRO A 91 0.94 21.20 3.23
CA PRO A 91 0.20 22.43 3.49
C PRO A 91 -0.59 22.39 4.81
N GLY A 92 -1.04 21.21 5.22
CA GLY A 92 -1.88 21.03 6.41
C GLY A 92 -2.61 19.70 6.40
N ILE A 93 -3.73 19.65 7.13
CA ILE A 93 -4.56 18.46 7.33
C ILE A 93 -5.98 18.75 6.85
N GLU A 94 -6.50 17.89 6.00
CA GLU A 94 -7.88 17.97 5.52
C GLU A 94 -8.80 17.18 6.46
N GLU A 95 -9.86 17.85 6.90
CA GLU A 95 -10.98 17.21 7.57
C GLU A 95 -11.94 16.61 6.52
N PRO A 96 -12.35 15.34 6.67
CA PRO A 96 -13.24 14.70 5.71
C PRO A 96 -14.67 15.21 5.84
N ASN A 97 -15.36 15.34 4.70
CA ASN A 97 -16.80 15.68 4.67
C ASN A 97 -17.67 14.65 5.42
N ILE A 98 -17.28 13.37 5.38
CA ILE A 98 -17.95 12.29 6.10
C ILE A 98 -16.95 11.72 7.11
N CYS A 99 -17.27 11.86 8.40
CA CYS A 99 -16.48 11.32 9.48
C CYS A 99 -16.66 9.79 9.60
N LEU A 100 -15.59 9.03 9.39
CA LEU A 100 -15.52 7.64 9.84
C LEU A 100 -15.19 7.65 11.33
N THR A 101 -16.21 7.44 12.17
CA THR A 101 -16.20 7.69 13.63
C THR A 101 -15.29 6.73 14.40
N ALA A 102 -13.99 6.92 14.27
CA ALA A 102 -12.96 6.24 15.02
C ALA A 102 -11.78 7.19 15.20
N PHE A 103 -11.24 7.27 16.41
CA PHE A 103 -10.06 8.09 16.66
C PHE A 103 -8.84 7.50 15.96
N GLY A 104 -8.16 8.29 15.13
CA GLY A 104 -7.00 7.85 14.37
C GLY A 104 -6.09 9.01 13.99
N PRO A 105 -4.83 8.74 13.62
CA PRO A 105 -3.96 9.79 13.09
C PRO A 105 -4.49 10.27 11.74
N ALA A 106 -4.18 11.52 11.39
CA ALA A 106 -4.26 11.91 9.99
C ALA A 106 -3.16 11.15 9.23
N ALA A 107 -3.45 10.70 8.02
CA ALA A 107 -2.54 9.87 7.25
C ALA A 107 -2.36 10.40 5.82
N GLY A 108 -1.18 10.16 5.23
CA GLY A 108 -0.89 10.46 3.84
C GLY A 108 -0.01 9.37 3.23
N SER A 109 -0.15 9.14 1.93
CA SER A 109 0.65 8.16 1.20
C SER A 109 0.97 8.66 -0.19
N ILE A 110 2.26 8.76 -0.50
CA ILE A 110 2.75 9.30 -1.76
C ILE A 110 3.45 8.18 -2.52
N LYS A 111 3.00 7.95 -3.76
CA LYS A 111 3.68 7.07 -4.70
C LYS A 111 4.86 7.82 -5.33
N LEU A 112 6.07 7.47 -4.91
CA LEU A 112 7.32 8.00 -5.48
C LEU A 112 7.74 7.26 -6.76
N GLY A 113 7.11 6.11 -7.03
CA GLY A 113 7.31 5.33 -8.26
C GLY A 113 8.56 4.44 -8.19
N ASN A 114 9.23 4.26 -9.32
CA ASN A 114 10.39 3.39 -9.42
C ASN A 114 11.67 4.23 -9.22
N LEU A 115 12.16 4.28 -7.99
CA LEU A 115 13.39 5.01 -7.64
C LEU A 115 14.56 4.05 -7.39
N SER A 116 15.76 4.50 -7.73
CA SER A 116 17.01 3.82 -7.42
C SER A 116 18.16 4.84 -7.40
N GLY A 117 19.04 4.71 -6.42
CA GLY A 117 20.17 5.61 -6.16
C GLY A 117 20.06 6.34 -4.82
N ILE A 118 20.89 7.38 -4.69
CA ILE A 118 20.97 8.24 -3.51
C ILE A 118 20.12 9.49 -3.76
N TYR A 119 19.31 9.85 -2.77
CA TYR A 119 18.43 11.01 -2.78
C TYR A 119 18.55 11.78 -1.47
N GLU A 120 18.29 13.08 -1.54
CA GLU A 120 17.94 13.89 -0.38
C GLU A 120 16.41 13.97 -0.30
N LEU A 121 15.82 13.65 0.85
CA LEU A 121 14.40 13.85 1.13
C LEU A 121 14.25 15.10 1.99
N LYS A 122 13.52 16.10 1.49
CA LYS A 122 13.14 17.32 2.21
C LYS A 122 11.67 17.27 2.56
N ILE A 123 11.33 17.44 3.82
CA ILE A 123 9.96 17.55 4.30
C ILE A 123 9.77 18.95 4.86
N ASN A 124 8.82 19.67 4.27
CA ASN A 124 8.56 21.07 4.55
C ASN A 124 7.09 21.26 4.94
N ASN A 125 6.84 22.25 5.79
CA ASN A 125 5.49 22.75 6.06
C ASN A 125 5.49 24.25 5.79
N ASN A 126 5.24 24.64 4.53
CA ASN A 126 5.24 26.05 4.13
C ASN A 126 6.49 26.78 4.66
N ASN A 127 6.31 27.75 5.57
CA ASN A 127 7.39 28.53 6.19
C ASN A 127 7.70 28.14 7.65
N ASN A 128 7.10 27.06 8.16
CA ASN A 128 7.19 26.69 9.57
C ASN A 128 8.43 25.84 9.89
N PHE A 129 8.68 24.79 9.10
CA PHE A 129 9.87 23.95 9.24
C PHE A 129 10.33 23.39 7.90
N SER A 130 11.60 22.96 7.86
CA SER A 130 12.21 22.27 6.73
C SER A 130 13.23 21.27 7.28
N ASP A 131 12.90 19.99 7.19
CA ASP A 131 13.74 18.89 7.64
C ASP A 131 14.31 18.11 6.45
N SER A 132 15.53 17.59 6.60
CA SER A 132 16.24 16.90 5.51
C SER A 132 16.81 15.56 5.96
N TYR A 133 16.72 14.58 5.07
CA TYR A 133 17.09 13.18 5.29
C TYR A 133 17.85 12.64 4.09
N ASN A 134 18.78 11.71 4.33
CA ASN A 134 19.46 10.98 3.27
C ASN A 134 18.71 9.67 2.99
N LEU A 135 18.48 9.38 1.71
CA LEU A 135 17.75 8.20 1.28
C LEU A 135 18.59 7.44 0.25
N LEU A 136 18.96 6.20 0.56
CA LEU A 136 19.58 5.26 -0.37
C LEU A 136 18.57 4.18 -0.74
N ILE A 137 18.33 4.00 -2.03
CA ILE A 137 17.49 2.93 -2.57
C ILE A 137 18.34 2.11 -3.54
N ASN A 138 18.56 0.84 -3.25
CA ASN A 138 19.18 -0.10 -4.20
C ASN A 138 18.22 -1.26 -4.48
N ASP A 139 18.64 -2.30 -5.18
CA ASP A 139 17.76 -3.41 -5.57
C ASP A 139 17.32 -4.30 -4.39
N SER A 140 18.05 -4.26 -3.27
CA SER A 140 17.78 -5.12 -2.11
C SER A 140 17.20 -4.36 -0.93
N LEU A 141 17.55 -3.09 -0.74
CA LEU A 141 17.32 -2.37 0.52
C LEU A 141 17.02 -0.89 0.27
N ILE A 142 16.15 -0.36 1.12
CA ILE A 142 15.91 1.07 1.32
C ILE A 142 16.53 1.44 2.66
N ILE A 143 17.39 2.45 2.65
CA ILE A 143 18.02 3.02 3.85
C ILE A 143 17.63 4.48 3.96
N LEU A 144 16.98 4.82 5.08
CA LEU A 144 16.68 6.18 5.47
C LEU A 144 17.62 6.56 6.62
N ASP A 145 18.48 7.53 6.37
CA ASP A 145 19.42 8.07 7.34
C ASP A 145 19.02 9.50 7.70
N GLY A 146 18.86 9.73 8.99
CA GLY A 146 18.49 11.00 9.58
C GLY A 146 17.88 10.77 10.96
N LYS A 147 17.82 11.85 11.74
CA LYS A 147 17.32 11.81 13.12
C LYS A 147 15.96 12.46 13.19
N GLU A 148 15.19 12.02 14.17
CA GLU A 148 13.98 12.73 14.59
C GLU A 148 14.30 14.19 14.91
N THR A 149 13.40 15.08 14.50
CA THR A 149 13.43 16.51 14.77
C THR A 149 12.26 16.89 15.69
N ALA A 150 12.03 18.19 15.89
CA ALA A 150 10.82 18.65 16.57
C ALA A 150 9.55 18.34 15.76
N ASP A 151 9.64 18.27 14.44
CA ASP A 151 8.52 18.28 13.51
C ASP A 151 8.32 16.98 12.74
N THR A 152 9.39 16.19 12.53
CA THR A 152 9.33 14.95 11.75
C THR A 152 10.13 13.81 12.41
N LYS A 153 9.64 12.57 12.25
CA LYS A 153 10.22 11.38 12.86
C LYS A 153 10.25 10.19 11.88
N PRO A 154 11.44 9.70 11.49
CA PRO A 154 11.55 8.47 10.73
C PRO A 154 11.20 7.26 11.61
N LEU A 155 10.24 6.44 11.18
CA LEU A 155 9.80 5.25 11.92
C LEU A 155 10.66 4.01 11.64
N ILE A 156 11.27 3.94 10.46
CA ILE A 156 12.04 2.79 9.99
C ILE A 156 13.25 3.30 9.22
N ASN A 157 14.44 2.87 9.62
CA ASN A 157 15.69 3.25 8.96
C ASN A 157 16.09 2.26 7.86
N PHE A 158 15.73 0.99 8.01
CA PHE A 158 16.10 -0.07 7.06
C PHE A 158 14.88 -0.89 6.66
N TYR A 159 14.62 -0.98 5.37
CA TYR A 159 13.49 -1.73 4.80
C TYR A 159 13.98 -2.57 3.62
N TRP A 160 13.87 -3.88 3.73
CA TRP A 160 14.18 -4.83 2.65
C TRP A 160 13.20 -4.61 1.50
N ARG A 161 13.69 -4.62 0.26
CA ARG A 161 12.84 -4.63 -0.94
C ARG A 161 12.46 -6.05 -1.31
N HIS A 162 11.35 -6.20 -2.02
CA HIS A 162 10.94 -7.48 -2.59
C HIS A 162 12.01 -7.96 -3.57
N PRO A 163 12.71 -9.07 -3.28
CA PRO A 163 13.67 -9.62 -4.23
C PRO A 163 12.92 -10.05 -5.50
N LYS A 164 13.53 -9.83 -6.67
CA LYS A 164 12.94 -10.30 -7.92
C LYS A 164 12.92 -11.83 -7.93
N ASN A 165 11.85 -12.38 -8.52
CA ASN A 165 11.61 -13.81 -8.60
C ASN A 165 11.68 -14.50 -7.23
N SER A 166 11.11 -13.87 -6.20
CA SER A 166 10.91 -14.52 -4.91
C SER A 166 9.47 -14.49 -4.43
N PHE A 167 9.15 -15.43 -3.54
CA PHE A 167 7.87 -15.48 -2.85
C PHE A 167 8.03 -15.75 -1.36
N ALA A 168 7.04 -15.30 -0.60
CA ALA A 168 6.82 -15.72 0.77
C ALA A 168 5.80 -16.86 0.79
N TYR A 169 6.04 -17.84 1.65
CA TYR A 169 5.17 -18.95 1.96
C TYR A 169 4.82 -18.90 3.44
N THR A 170 3.53 -18.91 3.73
CA THR A 170 3.00 -19.03 5.09
C THR A 170 2.11 -20.25 5.19
N CYS A 171 2.26 -20.99 6.28
CA CYS A 171 1.49 -22.18 6.58
C CYS A 171 0.86 -22.02 7.96
N ASN A 172 -0.47 -21.92 8.00
CA ASN A 172 -1.23 -21.80 9.23
C ASN A 172 -1.89 -23.14 9.52
N ILE A 173 -1.51 -23.78 10.63
CA ILE A 173 -2.09 -25.05 11.07
C ILE A 173 -2.59 -24.90 12.51
N PHE A 174 -3.83 -25.34 12.80
CA PHE A 174 -4.44 -25.28 14.12
C PHE A 174 -3.97 -26.41 15.07
N GLN A 175 -3.36 -27.47 14.55
CA GLN A 175 -2.74 -28.56 15.32
C GLN A 175 -1.22 -28.59 15.09
N ALA A 176 -0.45 -29.03 16.09
CA ALA A 176 1.01 -28.86 16.17
C ALA A 176 1.84 -29.64 15.12
N ASP A 177 1.23 -30.35 14.17
CA ASP A 177 1.98 -31.11 13.17
C ASP A 177 2.46 -30.22 12.02
N SER A 178 3.61 -29.58 12.23
CA SER A 178 4.33 -28.80 11.21
C SER A 178 4.86 -29.63 10.03
N SER A 179 4.77 -30.97 10.07
CA SER A 179 5.27 -31.84 9.01
C SER A 179 4.56 -31.60 7.68
N LEU A 180 3.29 -31.18 7.71
CA LEU A 180 2.52 -30.88 6.51
C LEU A 180 3.07 -29.66 5.77
N CYS A 181 3.46 -28.60 6.50
CA CYS A 181 4.06 -27.40 5.90
C CYS A 181 5.39 -27.74 5.20
N LYS A 182 6.21 -28.59 5.84
CA LYS A 182 7.45 -29.07 5.25
C LYS A 182 7.17 -29.93 4.01
N LYS A 183 6.21 -30.85 4.09
CA LYS A 183 5.84 -31.75 3.00
C LYS A 183 5.35 -31.01 1.75
N PHE A 184 4.63 -29.90 1.92
CA PHE A 184 4.25 -29.05 0.79
C PHE A 184 5.48 -28.49 0.08
N ILE A 185 6.44 -27.93 0.82
CA ILE A 185 7.69 -27.42 0.23
C ILE A 185 8.51 -28.54 -0.42
N ASP A 186 8.57 -29.72 0.20
CA ASP A 186 9.27 -30.87 -0.38
C ASP A 186 8.60 -31.33 -1.68
N THR A 187 7.27 -31.30 -1.76
CA THR A 187 6.50 -31.58 -2.98
C THR A 187 6.72 -30.49 -4.03
N LEU A 188 6.78 -29.23 -3.63
CA LEU A 188 7.00 -28.11 -4.53
C LEU A 188 8.37 -28.21 -5.22
N LYS A 189 9.40 -28.61 -4.47
CA LYS A 189 10.77 -28.84 -4.97
C LYS A 189 10.89 -29.96 -5.99
N THR A 190 9.92 -30.86 -6.12
CA THR A 190 9.94 -31.89 -7.18
C THR A 190 9.41 -31.37 -8.52
N VAL A 191 8.75 -30.20 -8.53
CA VAL A 191 8.08 -29.64 -9.71
C VAL A 191 8.76 -28.37 -10.20
N ILE A 192 9.28 -27.55 -9.28
CA ILE A 192 9.96 -26.28 -9.60
C ILE A 192 11.28 -26.15 -8.84
N ASN A 193 12.23 -25.44 -9.45
CA ASN A 193 13.50 -25.15 -8.80
C ASN A 193 13.34 -23.96 -7.84
N ILE A 194 13.36 -24.23 -6.53
CA ILE A 194 13.27 -23.19 -5.50
C ILE A 194 14.43 -23.24 -4.53
N THR A 195 14.95 -22.05 -4.20
CA THR A 195 16.04 -21.88 -3.24
C THR A 195 15.57 -21.06 -2.05
N GLU A 196 15.62 -21.63 -0.86
CA GLU A 196 15.24 -20.94 0.38
C GLU A 196 16.28 -19.90 0.77
N PHE A 197 15.82 -18.75 1.27
CA PHE A 197 16.68 -17.70 1.83
C PHE A 197 16.04 -17.09 3.09
N LYS A 198 16.82 -16.28 3.79
CA LYS A 198 16.37 -15.55 4.98
C LYS A 198 16.73 -14.08 4.86
N PHE A 199 15.85 -13.22 5.33
CA PHE A 199 16.17 -11.83 5.58
C PHE A 199 16.96 -11.71 6.88
N PRO A 200 18.07 -10.96 6.90
CA PRO A 200 18.68 -10.50 8.15
C PRO A 200 17.69 -9.67 8.98
N ASP A 201 17.83 -9.73 10.29
CA ASP A 201 16.90 -9.17 11.29
C ASP A 201 17.06 -7.67 11.57
N TYR A 202 17.99 -7.00 10.89
CA TYR A 202 18.24 -5.56 11.09
C TYR A 202 17.33 -4.63 10.28
N ALA A 203 16.45 -5.18 9.43
CA ALA A 203 15.56 -4.39 8.57
C ALA A 203 14.18 -5.03 8.47
N VAL A 204 13.17 -4.20 8.16
CA VAL A 204 11.78 -4.65 8.00
C VAL A 204 11.63 -5.45 6.71
N VAL A 205 11.01 -6.62 6.79
CA VAL A 205 10.76 -7.54 5.66
C VAL A 205 9.59 -7.04 4.81
N PRO A 206 9.65 -7.09 3.47
CA PRO A 206 8.64 -6.49 2.59
C PRO A 206 7.39 -7.35 2.41
N TYR A 207 7.43 -8.61 2.82
CA TYR A 207 6.33 -9.57 2.69
C TYR A 207 5.32 -9.51 3.84
N ALA A 208 5.24 -8.36 4.52
CA ALA A 208 4.60 -8.23 5.83
C ALA A 208 3.12 -8.63 5.88
N ALA A 209 2.75 -9.16 7.06
CA ALA A 209 1.44 -9.61 7.51
C ALA A 209 0.27 -8.71 7.07
N LEU A 210 -0.81 -9.36 6.66
CA LEU A 210 -2.13 -8.76 6.49
C LEU A 210 -2.59 -8.09 7.80
N GLY A 211 -2.39 -6.77 7.91
CA GLY A 211 -3.13 -5.90 8.82
C GLY A 211 -2.39 -5.38 10.08
N PRO A 212 -2.87 -4.26 10.66
CA PRO A 212 -2.34 -3.73 11.91
C PRO A 212 -2.78 -4.62 13.07
N GLY A 213 -1.81 -5.28 13.72
CA GLY A 213 -2.02 -5.95 15.01
C GLY A 213 -1.74 -7.45 15.07
N ASN A 214 -1.16 -8.09 14.05
CA ASN A 214 -0.90 -9.52 14.15
C ASN A 214 0.54 -9.93 13.79
N SER A 215 1.13 -10.61 14.76
CA SER A 215 2.34 -11.43 14.75
C SER A 215 2.27 -12.62 13.78
N TYR A 216 2.03 -12.38 12.49
CA TYR A 216 1.98 -13.44 11.46
C TYR A 216 3.33 -13.74 10.78
N ASP A 217 4.40 -13.01 11.09
CA ASP A 217 5.71 -13.23 10.46
C ASP A 217 6.51 -14.39 11.09
N ILE A 218 6.04 -14.99 12.19
CA ILE A 218 6.82 -15.95 12.98
C ILE A 218 7.15 -17.23 12.18
N ASN A 219 6.37 -17.57 11.14
CA ASN A 219 6.53 -18.80 10.36
C ASN A 219 6.63 -18.59 8.84
N ALA A 220 6.84 -17.37 8.36
CA ALA A 220 7.04 -17.14 6.94
C ALA A 220 8.38 -17.72 6.48
N ARG A 221 8.37 -18.37 5.31
CA ARG A 221 9.58 -18.87 4.62
C ARG A 221 9.69 -18.22 3.27
N TYR A 222 10.90 -17.89 2.83
CA TYR A 222 11.12 -17.12 1.60
C TYR A 222 11.95 -17.93 0.62
N PHE A 223 11.56 -17.88 -0.65
CA PHE A 223 12.19 -18.68 -1.69
C PHE A 223 12.39 -17.86 -2.96
N TYR A 224 13.52 -18.09 -3.63
CA TYR A 224 13.72 -17.71 -5.03
C TYR A 224 13.19 -18.80 -5.95
N TYR A 225 12.76 -18.40 -7.15
CA TYR A 225 12.37 -19.27 -8.28
C TYR A 225 12.96 -18.74 -9.59
N GLU A 226 12.98 -19.53 -10.67
CA GLU A 226 13.70 -19.11 -11.89
C GLU A 226 12.90 -18.12 -12.74
N SER A 227 11.58 -18.31 -12.86
CA SER A 227 10.72 -17.48 -13.70
C SER A 227 9.25 -17.49 -13.29
N GLU A 228 8.47 -16.50 -13.73
CA GLU A 228 7.02 -16.46 -13.47
C GLU A 228 6.29 -17.70 -14.00
N ASN A 229 6.75 -18.31 -15.08
CA ASN A 229 6.19 -19.57 -15.58
C ASN A 229 6.42 -20.75 -14.63
N GLU A 230 7.49 -20.74 -13.83
CA GLU A 230 7.62 -21.71 -12.73
C GLU A 230 6.68 -21.38 -11.59
N PHE A 231 6.57 -20.10 -11.22
CA PHE A 231 5.63 -19.67 -10.18
C PHE A 231 4.17 -20.04 -10.51
N ASP A 232 3.79 -19.99 -11.78
CA ASP A 232 2.44 -20.35 -12.24
C ASP A 232 2.10 -21.84 -11.98
N LYS A 233 3.10 -22.72 -11.87
CA LYS A 233 2.89 -24.15 -11.56
C LYS A 233 2.49 -24.38 -10.10
N ILE A 234 2.77 -23.43 -9.20
CA ILE A 234 2.52 -23.57 -7.75
C ILE A 234 1.04 -23.79 -7.48
N GLU A 235 0.15 -23.14 -8.24
CA GLU A 235 -1.30 -23.26 -8.05
C GLU A 235 -1.77 -24.70 -8.24
N GLU A 236 -1.33 -25.37 -9.32
CA GLU A 236 -1.70 -26.75 -9.61
C GLU A 236 -1.12 -27.72 -8.57
N VAL A 237 0.14 -27.50 -8.16
CA VAL A 237 0.76 -28.28 -7.08
C VAL A 237 -0.04 -28.13 -5.78
N MET A 238 -0.49 -26.91 -5.47
CA MET A 238 -1.28 -26.65 -4.27
C MET A 238 -2.67 -27.30 -4.33
N LYS A 239 -3.34 -27.29 -5.50
CA LYS A 239 -4.62 -27.99 -5.72
C LYS A 239 -4.49 -29.48 -5.45
N VAL A 240 -3.53 -30.14 -6.09
CA VAL A 240 -3.30 -31.59 -5.92
C VAL A 240 -2.88 -31.92 -4.49
N PHE A 241 -2.03 -31.09 -3.88
CA PHE A 241 -1.60 -31.29 -2.50
C PHE A 241 -2.77 -31.19 -1.52
N LYS A 242 -3.62 -30.17 -1.66
CA LYS A 242 -4.82 -29.98 -0.84
C LYS A 242 -5.74 -31.21 -0.92
N GLN A 243 -6.05 -31.67 -2.13
CA GLN A 243 -6.93 -32.84 -2.34
C GLN A 243 -6.41 -34.09 -1.62
N ASN A 244 -5.10 -34.29 -1.56
CA ASN A 244 -4.49 -35.47 -0.97
C ASN A 244 -4.31 -35.41 0.55
N TYR A 245 -4.19 -34.21 1.13
CA TYR A 245 -3.77 -34.07 2.54
C TYR A 245 -4.78 -33.33 3.44
N PHE A 246 -5.61 -32.44 2.90
CA PHE A 246 -6.63 -31.70 3.69
C PHE A 246 -7.82 -31.27 2.82
N PRO A 247 -8.61 -32.21 2.26
CA PRO A 247 -9.66 -31.91 1.29
C PRO A 247 -10.81 -31.05 1.84
N ASN A 248 -10.99 -30.97 3.16
CA ASN A 248 -12.09 -30.24 3.81
C ASN A 248 -11.68 -28.87 4.38
N ASP A 249 -10.45 -28.40 4.14
CA ASP A 249 -9.89 -27.13 4.67
C ASP A 249 -9.90 -27.00 6.21
N GLU A 250 -10.15 -28.09 6.95
CA GLU A 250 -10.20 -28.06 8.40
C GLU A 250 -8.81 -27.88 8.99
N GLY A 251 -8.59 -26.71 9.60
CA GLY A 251 -7.43 -26.50 10.45
C GLY A 251 -6.12 -26.20 9.70
N VAL A 252 -6.11 -26.10 8.37
CA VAL A 252 -4.91 -25.84 7.55
C VAL A 252 -5.17 -24.72 6.54
N SER A 253 -4.19 -23.82 6.36
CA SER A 253 -4.19 -22.84 5.28
C SER A 253 -2.77 -22.63 4.77
N LEU A 254 -2.58 -22.82 3.46
CA LEU A 254 -1.34 -22.49 2.77
C LEU A 254 -1.55 -21.21 1.97
N THR A 255 -0.61 -20.28 2.09
CA THR A 255 -0.62 -19.05 1.29
C THR A 255 0.77 -18.84 0.71
N VAL A 256 0.81 -18.53 -0.58
CA VAL A 256 2.02 -18.12 -1.30
C VAL A 256 1.76 -16.76 -1.93
N ILE A 257 2.71 -15.82 -1.77
CA ILE A 257 2.66 -14.49 -2.39
C ILE A 257 4.02 -14.15 -3.00
N ASN A 258 4.07 -13.85 -4.30
CA ASN A 258 5.32 -13.47 -4.95
C ASN A 258 5.59 -11.96 -4.90
N TRP A 259 6.79 -11.59 -5.36
CA TRP A 259 7.27 -10.21 -5.49
C TRP A 259 6.44 -9.33 -6.44
N LEU A 260 5.52 -9.90 -7.22
CA LEU A 260 4.56 -9.21 -8.08
C LEU A 260 3.16 -9.12 -7.45
N ASN A 261 3.01 -9.43 -6.15
CA ASN A 261 1.71 -9.51 -5.48
C ASN A 261 0.75 -10.55 -6.09
N LYS A 262 1.26 -11.58 -6.79
CA LYS A 262 0.45 -12.73 -7.19
C LYS A 262 0.29 -13.65 -5.98
N LYS A 263 -0.96 -13.84 -5.56
CA LYS A 263 -1.34 -14.58 -4.36
C LYS A 263 -2.04 -15.88 -4.72
N ILE A 264 -1.67 -16.97 -4.05
CA ILE A 264 -2.30 -18.29 -4.15
C ILE A 264 -2.65 -18.73 -2.74
N GLU A 265 -3.90 -19.09 -2.49
CA GLU A 265 -4.40 -19.51 -1.18
C GLU A 265 -5.16 -20.82 -1.28
N SER A 266 -4.76 -21.83 -0.51
CA SER A 266 -5.39 -23.16 -0.56
C SER A 266 -6.90 -23.13 -0.31
N ARG A 267 -7.41 -22.16 0.47
CA ARG A 267 -8.83 -22.00 0.78
C ARG A 267 -9.68 -21.50 -0.40
N LEU A 268 -9.06 -20.95 -1.44
CA LEU A 268 -9.73 -20.45 -2.63
C LEU A 268 -9.64 -21.41 -3.82
N LEU A 269 -8.97 -22.56 -3.63
CA LEU A 269 -8.71 -23.57 -4.65
C LEU A 269 -9.62 -24.79 -4.51
#